data_AF-A0A1D6JPB6-F1
#
_entry.id   AF-A0A1D6JPB6-F1
#
_cell.length_a   1.000
_cell.length_b   1.000
_cell.length_c   1.000
_cell.angle_alpha   90.00
_cell.angle_beta   90.00
_cell.angle_gamma   90.00
#
_symmetry.space_group_name_H-M   'P 1'
#
loop_
_entity.id
_entity.type
_entity.pdbx_description
1 polymer ?
#
loop_
_entity_poly.entity_id
_entity_poly.type
_entity_poly.pdbx_seq_one_letter_code
_entity_poly.pdbx_strand_id
1 'polypeptide(L)'
;MLCNGQGFVSTDKVNSRGHSVCLHTPMFPKIEDGMVEVVEAHKIVSQNKNARKVVVSKEAQNVIGTDSSTSNYDSFDSGSSWSGSEGDDGIETFSDAVVFRYCLDSTYDRSKFLRGASLTVNKDDLVKLADRVSLYSGCSHHRNQILMSKRLLREGADTWNMISKNNERALWSSAIPEIITKFTNIAHSVRRGLSEQDLEVLRGIAGCGEDIGRDEFDRLWCWLYPVAVSLSRERIKKLWDCTAPRWIEGLITTEEAESALRSSRELLKEAGTFVLRFPITRSWPHPDAGSLVVTYIGSDSSIHHRLLSLDSSDASAEKLQDLLLQEPELSQLGRVDRVSITIRR
;
A
#
# COMPACT_ATOMS: atom_id res chain seq x y z
N MET A 1 54.77 -41.41 21.62
CA MET A 1 54.07 -42.37 22.50
C MET A 1 52.65 -42.53 22.00
N LEU A 2 52.29 -43.76 21.62
CA LEU A 2 50.94 -44.21 21.31
C LEU A 2 50.13 -44.33 22.61
N CYS A 3 48.83 -44.04 22.57
CA CYS A 3 47.78 -44.97 23.02
C CYS A 3 46.37 -44.48 22.63
N ASN A 4 45.63 -45.41 22.02
CA ASN A 4 44.20 -45.40 21.71
C ASN A 4 43.33 -45.57 22.97
N GLY A 5 42.03 -45.28 22.84
CA GLY A 5 40.99 -45.84 23.71
C GLY A 5 39.58 -45.28 23.47
N GLN A 6 38.72 -46.11 22.88
CA GLN A 6 37.26 -45.97 22.68
C GLN A 6 36.51 -45.43 23.91
N GLY A 7 35.36 -44.75 23.88
CA GLY A 7 34.21 -44.78 22.99
C GLY A 7 32.97 -45.10 23.84
N PHE A 8 31.97 -44.21 23.90
CA PHE A 8 30.60 -44.54 24.28
C PHE A 8 29.61 -43.59 23.59
N VAL A 9 28.65 -44.22 22.92
CA VAL A 9 27.51 -43.61 22.24
C VAL A 9 26.44 -43.27 23.28
N SER A 10 25.84 -42.08 23.18
CA SER A 10 24.42 -41.93 23.49
C SER A 10 23.80 -40.92 22.55
N THR A 11 22.84 -41.42 21.79
CA THR A 11 21.90 -40.71 20.95
C THR A 11 20.97 -39.85 21.80
N ASP A 12 20.80 -38.58 21.44
CA ASP A 12 19.52 -37.90 21.63
C ASP A 12 19.26 -36.93 20.48
N LYS A 13 18.28 -37.31 19.66
CA LYS A 13 17.63 -36.46 18.67
C LYS A 13 16.81 -35.40 19.42
N VAL A 14 17.22 -34.15 19.35
CA VAL A 14 16.30 -33.03 19.61
C VAL A 14 15.92 -32.42 18.28
N ASN A 15 14.68 -32.69 17.89
CA ASN A 15 13.96 -32.14 16.76
C ASN A 15 13.98 -30.59 16.86
N SER A 16 14.83 -29.93 16.09
CA SER A 16 14.69 -28.50 15.82
C SER A 16 13.51 -28.32 14.88
N ARG A 17 12.32 -28.07 15.45
CA ARG A 17 11.19 -27.53 14.72
C ARG A 17 11.62 -26.17 14.16
N GLY A 18 11.83 -26.11 12.84
CA GLY A 18 11.98 -24.87 12.10
C GLY A 18 10.74 -24.00 12.34
N HIS A 19 10.97 -22.79 12.84
CA HIS A 19 9.92 -21.78 12.94
C HIS A 19 9.81 -21.11 11.57
N SER A 20 8.83 -21.56 10.79
CA SER A 20 8.44 -20.94 9.53
C SER A 20 7.64 -19.67 9.84
N VAL A 21 8.08 -18.54 9.28
CA VAL A 21 7.20 -17.40 9.04
C VAL A 21 6.14 -17.88 8.05
N CYS A 22 4.92 -18.08 8.52
CA CYS A 22 3.83 -18.56 7.67
C CYS A 22 3.39 -17.43 6.72
N LEU A 23 3.67 -17.61 5.44
CA LEU A 23 3.01 -16.92 4.35
C LEU A 23 1.59 -17.46 4.22
N HIS A 24 0.59 -16.71 4.67
CA HIS A 24 -0.81 -17.08 4.43
C HIS A 24 -1.20 -16.77 2.98
N THR A 25 -1.40 -17.81 2.18
CA THR A 25 -2.25 -17.74 0.98
C THR A 25 -3.72 -17.71 1.45
N PRO A 26 -4.59 -16.84 0.90
CA PRO A 26 -6.01 -16.94 1.18
C PRO A 26 -6.54 -18.23 0.56
N MET A 27 -6.77 -19.24 1.39
CA MET A 27 -7.45 -20.48 1.00
C MET A 27 -8.93 -20.17 0.83
N PHE A 28 -9.38 -19.98 -0.41
CA PHE A 28 -10.79 -20.16 -0.75
C PHE A 28 -11.10 -21.65 -0.68
N PRO A 29 -12.13 -22.10 0.07
CA PRO A 29 -12.55 -23.49 -0.03
C PRO A 29 -13.06 -23.76 -1.45
N LYS A 30 -12.45 -24.74 -2.12
CA LYS A 30 -13.02 -25.38 -3.30
C LYS A 30 -14.36 -25.97 -2.89
N ILE A 31 -15.44 -25.47 -3.49
CA ILE A 31 -16.74 -26.12 -3.44
C ILE A 31 -16.63 -27.32 -4.38
N GLU A 32 -16.64 -28.52 -3.79
CA GLU A 32 -16.74 -29.78 -4.51
C GLU A 32 -18.16 -29.95 -5.06
N ASP A 33 -18.18 -30.45 -6.30
CA ASP A 33 -19.31 -30.65 -7.17
C ASP A 33 -20.25 -31.73 -6.59
N GLY A 34 -21.53 -31.39 -6.45
CA GLY A 34 -22.57 -32.29 -5.93
C GLY A 34 -23.88 -32.06 -6.65
N MET A 35 -24.17 -32.94 -7.62
CA MET A 35 -25.40 -33.00 -8.42
C MET A 35 -26.68 -32.74 -7.63
N VAL A 36 -27.51 -31.81 -8.11
CA VAL A 36 -28.98 -31.87 -7.95
C VAL A 36 -29.64 -31.45 -9.27
N GLU A 37 -30.62 -32.26 -9.66
CA GLU A 37 -31.34 -32.29 -10.93
C GLU A 37 -31.87 -30.94 -11.46
N VAL A 38 -31.68 -30.79 -12.76
CA VAL A 38 -32.38 -29.85 -13.64
C VAL A 38 -33.83 -30.29 -13.78
N VAL A 39 -34.79 -29.43 -13.43
CA VAL A 39 -36.17 -29.52 -13.95
C VAL A 39 -36.36 -28.40 -14.96
N GLU A 40 -36.51 -28.84 -16.21
CA GLU A 40 -36.75 -28.08 -17.42
C GLU A 40 -38.23 -27.64 -17.49
N ALA A 41 -38.48 -26.39 -17.88
CA ALA A 41 -39.78 -25.96 -18.38
C ALA A 41 -39.58 -24.98 -19.55
N HIS A 42 -39.78 -25.51 -20.76
CA HIS A 42 -39.78 -24.77 -22.01
C HIS A 42 -40.94 -23.76 -22.12
N LYS A 43 -40.70 -22.59 -22.74
CA LYS A 43 -41.52 -22.16 -23.89
C LYS A 43 -40.80 -21.15 -24.80
N ILE A 44 -40.79 -21.52 -26.08
CA ILE A 44 -40.26 -20.83 -27.27
C ILE A 44 -41.26 -19.78 -27.79
N VAL A 45 -40.77 -18.70 -28.43
CA VAL A 45 -41.19 -18.06 -29.73
C VAL A 45 -40.30 -16.80 -29.89
N SER A 46 -39.23 -16.75 -30.70
CA SER A 46 -39.09 -16.69 -32.18
C SER A 46 -39.71 -15.43 -32.85
N GLN A 47 -38.90 -14.47 -33.29
CA GLN A 47 -38.46 -14.33 -34.69
C GLN A 47 -37.69 -13.01 -34.95
N ASN A 48 -36.58 -13.17 -35.68
CA ASN A 48 -35.75 -12.19 -36.38
C ASN A 48 -36.53 -11.38 -37.45
N LYS A 49 -36.01 -10.20 -37.83
CA LYS A 49 -35.53 -9.91 -39.20
C LYS A 49 -34.98 -8.49 -39.40
N ASN A 50 -33.73 -8.45 -39.90
CA ASN A 50 -33.18 -7.69 -41.04
C ASN A 50 -33.17 -6.14 -41.01
N ALA A 51 -32.24 -5.40 -41.64
CA ALA A 51 -30.94 -5.65 -42.28
C ALA A 51 -30.45 -4.31 -42.90
N ARG A 52 -29.13 -4.22 -43.16
CA ARG A 52 -28.47 -3.47 -44.28
C ARG A 52 -28.41 -1.93 -44.19
N LYS A 53 -27.37 -1.20 -44.64
CA LYS A 53 -26.06 -1.38 -45.33
C LYS A 53 -25.53 0.08 -45.52
N VAL A 54 -24.25 0.44 -45.44
CA VAL A 54 -23.29 0.60 -46.57
C VAL A 54 -22.07 1.40 -46.05
N VAL A 55 -20.90 1.00 -46.55
CA VAL A 55 -19.52 1.48 -46.39
C VAL A 55 -19.21 2.68 -47.28
N VAL A 56 -18.35 3.63 -46.86
CA VAL A 56 -17.23 4.20 -47.66
C VAL A 56 -16.08 4.62 -46.72
N SER A 57 -14.86 4.18 -47.08
CA SER A 57 -13.58 4.41 -46.39
C SER A 57 -12.87 5.69 -46.84
N LYS A 58 -12.00 6.27 -45.97
CA LYS A 58 -10.69 6.84 -46.35
C LYS A 58 -9.75 7.04 -45.14
N GLU A 59 -8.65 6.30 -45.19
CA GLU A 59 -7.28 6.45 -44.65
C GLU A 59 -6.93 7.27 -43.38
N ALA A 60 -6.40 6.50 -42.40
CA ALA A 60 -5.05 6.55 -41.80
C ALA A 60 -4.49 7.86 -41.20
N GLN A 61 -4.39 7.87 -39.87
CA GLN A 61 -3.21 8.38 -39.16
C GLN A 61 -3.05 7.71 -37.78
N ASN A 62 -1.85 7.20 -37.54
CA ASN A 62 -1.39 6.56 -36.31
C ASN A 62 -1.52 7.49 -35.10
N VAL A 63 -2.19 7.05 -34.03
CA VAL A 63 -1.97 7.57 -32.67
C VAL A 63 -1.98 6.41 -31.68
N ILE A 64 -0.98 6.47 -30.80
CA ILE A 64 -0.56 5.53 -29.78
C ILE A 64 -1.70 5.11 -28.85
N GLY A 65 -1.88 3.79 -28.70
CA GLY A 65 -2.79 3.17 -27.74
C GLY A 65 -2.39 3.55 -26.32
N THR A 66 -3.27 4.33 -25.68
CA THR A 66 -3.22 4.62 -24.25
C THR A 66 -4.27 3.70 -23.62
N ASP A 67 -3.82 2.60 -23.02
CA ASP A 67 -4.69 1.74 -22.21
C ASP A 67 -4.90 2.40 -20.85
N SER A 68 -5.73 3.44 -20.83
CA SER A 68 -6.32 4.00 -19.62
C SER A 68 -7.36 3.02 -19.08
N SER A 69 -6.95 2.09 -18.22
CA SER A 69 -7.89 1.40 -17.34
C SER A 69 -8.26 2.32 -16.17
N THR A 70 -8.93 3.43 -16.47
CA THR A 70 -9.74 4.19 -15.53
C THR A 70 -11.05 3.44 -15.36
N SER A 71 -11.19 2.68 -14.28
CA SER A 71 -12.43 1.97 -13.98
C SER A 71 -13.51 2.96 -13.52
N ASN A 72 -14.68 2.75 -14.10
CA ASN A 72 -15.90 3.55 -14.03
C ASN A 72 -16.37 3.81 -12.59
N TYR A 73 -16.68 5.08 -12.30
CA TYR A 73 -17.46 5.47 -11.13
C TYR A 73 -18.94 5.21 -11.42
N ASP A 74 -19.48 4.13 -10.86
CA ASP A 74 -20.93 4.02 -10.69
C ASP A 74 -21.34 4.88 -9.49
N SER A 75 -22.08 5.95 -9.81
CA SER A 75 -22.73 6.84 -8.85
C SER A 75 -23.85 6.09 -8.14
N PHE A 76 -23.63 5.75 -6.86
CA PHE A 76 -24.71 5.50 -5.91
C PHE A 76 -24.79 6.70 -4.97
N ASP A 77 -25.55 7.70 -5.40
CA ASP A 77 -26.00 8.76 -4.51
C ASP A 77 -27.09 8.17 -3.61
N SER A 78 -26.67 7.64 -2.47
CA SER A 78 -27.54 7.29 -1.35
C SER A 78 -26.86 7.75 -0.08
N GLY A 79 -26.94 9.07 0.13
CA GLY A 79 -26.45 9.74 1.34
C GLY A 79 -27.12 9.17 2.59
N SER A 80 -26.48 8.22 3.25
CA SER A 80 -26.68 8.02 4.68
C SER A 80 -25.74 8.98 5.41
N SER A 81 -26.29 10.12 5.84
CA SER A 81 -25.59 11.03 6.74
C SER A 81 -25.23 10.28 8.01
N TRP A 82 -24.01 10.54 8.48
CA TRP A 82 -23.46 10.04 9.72
C TRP A 82 -24.08 10.77 10.91
N SER A 83 -25.40 10.70 11.03
CA SER A 83 -26.15 11.33 12.10
C SER A 83 -26.29 10.33 13.25
N GLY A 84 -25.47 10.48 14.29
CA GLY A 84 -25.71 9.81 15.56
C GLY A 84 -27.01 10.34 16.16
N SER A 85 -27.89 9.45 16.63
CA SER A 85 -29.10 9.87 17.36
C SER A 85 -28.68 10.48 18.70
N GLU A 86 -29.04 11.74 18.95
CA GLU A 86 -29.06 12.29 20.30
C GLU A 86 -30.16 11.57 21.10
N GLY A 87 -29.75 10.82 22.11
CA GLY A 87 -30.63 10.03 22.96
C GLY A 87 -29.87 9.40 24.12
N ASP A 88 -29.78 10.17 25.20
CA ASP A 88 -29.69 9.85 26.64
C ASP A 88 -28.97 8.60 27.16
N ASP A 89 -28.21 8.85 28.23
CA ASP A 89 -27.61 7.96 29.23
C ASP A 89 -26.48 6.98 28.81
N GLY A 90 -25.24 7.44 29.02
CA GLY A 90 -24.24 6.60 29.69
C GLY A 90 -23.56 5.47 28.93
N ILE A 91 -23.40 5.49 27.60
CA ILE A 91 -22.36 4.68 26.92
C ILE A 91 -21.82 5.44 25.68
N GLU A 92 -20.80 6.29 25.86
CA GLU A 92 -20.00 6.85 24.75
C GLU A 92 -19.10 5.77 24.14
N THR A 93 -19.69 4.84 23.38
CA THR A 93 -18.94 3.93 22.53
C THR A 93 -19.61 3.81 21.17
N PHE A 94 -18.81 3.72 20.11
CA PHE A 94 -19.31 3.44 18.77
C PHE A 94 -20.17 2.18 18.76
N SER A 95 -21.41 2.31 18.25
CA SER A 95 -22.32 1.17 18.13
C SER A 95 -21.76 0.13 17.17
N ASP A 96 -22.17 -1.13 17.37
CA ASP A 96 -21.76 -2.26 16.52
C ASP A 96 -22.09 -1.99 15.05
N ALA A 97 -23.23 -1.35 14.79
CA ALA A 97 -23.61 -0.93 13.44
C ALA A 97 -22.58 0.01 12.79
N VAL A 98 -22.02 0.97 13.53
CA VAL A 98 -20.98 1.87 13.01
C VAL A 98 -19.69 1.10 12.73
N VAL A 99 -19.32 0.16 13.61
CA VAL A 99 -18.12 -0.67 13.44
C VAL A 99 -18.25 -1.57 12.22
N PHE A 100 -19.37 -2.30 12.09
CA PHE A 100 -19.64 -3.16 10.94
C PHE A 100 -19.70 -2.37 9.64
N ARG A 101 -20.34 -1.20 9.64
CA ARG A 101 -20.36 -0.30 8.48
C ARG A 101 -18.94 0.09 8.07
N TYR A 102 -18.10 0.55 9.01
CA TYR A 102 -16.70 0.87 8.70
C TYR A 102 -15.94 -0.31 8.09
N CYS A 103 -16.14 -1.53 8.61
CA CYS A 103 -15.50 -2.74 8.08
C CYS A 103 -15.91 -3.05 6.64
N LEU A 104 -17.14 -2.77 6.24
CA LEU A 104 -17.67 -3.05 4.90
C LEU A 104 -17.53 -1.88 3.92
N ASP A 105 -17.39 -0.66 4.44
CA ASP A 105 -17.34 0.57 3.67
C ASP A 105 -16.16 0.63 2.68
N SER A 106 -16.37 1.38 1.60
CA SER A 106 -15.31 1.72 0.65
C SER A 106 -14.22 2.58 1.32
N THR A 107 -13.03 2.65 0.71
CA THR A 107 -11.97 3.56 1.16
C THR A 107 -12.43 5.03 1.18
N TYR A 108 -13.33 5.40 0.25
CA TYR A 108 -13.92 6.73 0.19
C TYR A 108 -14.82 7.01 1.41
N ASP A 109 -15.74 6.10 1.71
CA ASP A 109 -16.68 6.24 2.83
C ASP A 109 -15.95 6.22 4.18
N ARG A 110 -14.93 5.36 4.32
CA ARG A 110 -14.03 5.38 5.47
C ARG A 110 -13.28 6.71 5.61
N SER A 111 -12.85 7.32 4.51
CA SER A 111 -12.19 8.63 4.56
C SER A 111 -13.15 9.72 5.03
N LYS A 112 -14.37 9.71 4.49
CA LYS A 112 -15.45 10.63 4.87
C LYS A 112 -15.81 10.50 6.35
N PHE A 113 -15.99 9.27 6.86
CA PHE A 113 -16.11 8.99 8.29
C PHE A 113 -14.99 9.68 9.04
N LEU A 114 -13.73 9.29 8.77
CA LEU A 114 -12.60 9.64 9.62
C LEU A 114 -12.35 11.15 9.63
N ARG A 115 -12.61 11.83 8.51
CA ARG A 115 -12.59 13.30 8.46
C ARG A 115 -13.63 13.91 9.40
N GLY A 116 -14.88 13.44 9.35
CA GLY A 116 -15.93 13.90 10.27
C GLY A 116 -15.62 13.57 11.74
N ALA A 117 -15.17 12.35 12.02
CA ALA A 117 -14.85 11.89 13.37
C ALA A 117 -13.62 12.58 13.97
N SER A 118 -12.64 12.96 13.16
CA SER A 118 -11.40 13.58 13.65
C SER A 118 -11.61 14.90 14.40
N LEU A 119 -12.71 15.60 14.10
CA LEU A 119 -13.06 16.90 14.67
C LEU A 119 -13.84 16.77 15.99
N THR A 120 -14.54 15.66 16.20
CA THR A 120 -15.59 15.54 17.23
C THR A 120 -15.32 14.44 18.24
N VAL A 121 -14.80 13.30 17.79
CA VAL A 121 -14.53 12.13 18.64
C VAL A 121 -13.26 12.40 19.43
N ASN A 122 -13.17 12.00 20.71
CA ASN A 122 -11.94 12.13 21.51
C ASN A 122 -10.89 11.06 21.09
N LYS A 123 -9.73 11.00 21.76
CA LYS A 123 -8.68 10.02 21.37
C LYS A 123 -9.00 8.60 21.84
N ASP A 124 -9.55 8.47 23.04
CA ASP A 124 -9.80 7.16 23.66
C ASP A 124 -10.92 6.41 22.92
N ASP A 125 -11.95 7.13 22.47
CA ASP A 125 -13.00 6.51 21.66
C ASP A 125 -12.53 6.10 20.27
N LEU A 126 -11.59 6.85 19.67
CA LEU A 126 -10.94 6.39 18.43
C LEU A 126 -10.10 5.12 18.65
N VAL A 127 -9.46 4.96 19.80
CA VAL A 127 -8.76 3.72 20.16
C VAL A 127 -9.76 2.57 20.27
N LYS A 128 -10.87 2.76 21.00
CA LYS A 128 -11.94 1.76 21.09
C LYS A 128 -12.48 1.38 19.71
N LEU A 129 -12.77 2.35 18.84
CA LEU A 129 -13.18 2.09 17.46
C LEU A 129 -12.15 1.26 16.71
N ALA A 130 -10.89 1.67 16.77
CA ALA A 130 -9.80 1.01 16.07
C ALA A 130 -9.62 -0.44 16.52
N ASP A 131 -9.69 -0.70 17.83
CA ASP A 131 -9.60 -2.04 18.41
C ASP A 131 -10.77 -2.92 17.97
N ARG A 132 -12.01 -2.39 17.98
CA ARG A 132 -13.20 -3.13 17.53
C ARG A 132 -13.17 -3.41 16.02
N VAL A 133 -12.81 -2.42 15.20
CA VAL A 133 -12.65 -2.60 13.75
C VAL A 133 -11.58 -3.64 13.45
N SER A 134 -10.43 -3.59 14.16
CA SER A 134 -9.36 -4.58 14.02
C SER A 134 -9.86 -5.98 14.33
N LEU A 135 -10.64 -6.14 15.41
CA LEU A 135 -11.20 -7.41 15.83
C LEU A 135 -12.16 -7.98 14.77
N TYR A 136 -13.12 -7.17 14.29
CA TYR A 136 -14.14 -7.65 13.35
C TYR A 136 -13.63 -7.80 11.92
N SER A 137 -12.65 -6.99 11.49
CA SER A 137 -12.01 -7.17 10.18
C SER A 137 -10.93 -8.25 10.16
N GLY A 138 -10.48 -8.70 11.33
CA GLY A 138 -9.33 -9.61 11.46
C GLY A 138 -8.01 -8.99 10.99
N CYS A 139 -7.91 -7.65 10.92
CA CYS A 139 -6.79 -6.96 10.30
C CYS A 139 -6.37 -5.71 11.09
N SER A 140 -5.19 -5.78 11.72
CA SER A 140 -4.55 -4.69 12.48
C SER A 140 -4.19 -3.47 11.62
N HIS A 141 -4.09 -3.62 10.30
CA HIS A 141 -3.84 -2.49 9.43
C HIS A 141 -4.97 -1.44 9.51
N HIS A 142 -6.24 -1.87 9.61
CA HIS A 142 -7.35 -0.92 9.79
C HIS A 142 -7.22 -0.11 11.08
N ARG A 143 -6.79 -0.77 12.17
CA ARG A 143 -6.50 -0.11 13.45
C ARG A 143 -5.52 1.04 13.26
N ASN A 144 -4.41 0.78 12.58
CA ASN A 144 -3.36 1.77 12.34
C ASN A 144 -3.89 2.97 11.54
N GLN A 145 -4.70 2.72 10.49
CA GLN A 145 -5.28 3.80 9.68
C GLN A 145 -6.25 4.69 10.47
N ILE A 146 -7.04 4.11 11.36
CA ILE A 146 -7.95 4.86 12.25
C ILE A 146 -7.14 5.69 13.24
N LEU A 147 -6.15 5.09 13.91
CA LEU A 147 -5.36 5.78 14.94
C LEU A 147 -4.54 6.95 14.38
N MET A 148 -4.05 6.86 13.15
CA MET A 148 -3.28 7.96 12.54
C MET A 148 -4.15 9.11 12.03
N SER A 149 -5.45 8.89 11.83
CA SER A 149 -6.37 9.83 11.14
C SER A 149 -6.29 11.27 11.67
N LYS A 150 -6.45 11.47 12.98
CA LYS A 150 -6.40 12.80 13.60
C LYS A 150 -5.09 13.52 13.34
N ARG A 151 -3.97 12.82 13.51
CA ARG A 151 -2.64 13.42 13.38
C ARG A 151 -2.35 13.73 11.91
N LEU A 152 -2.70 12.82 11.00
CA LEU A 152 -2.61 13.00 9.55
C LEU A 152 -3.39 14.25 9.11
N LEU A 153 -4.65 14.37 9.51
CA LEU A 153 -5.52 15.46 9.07
C LEU A 153 -5.07 16.82 9.62
N ARG A 154 -4.70 16.87 10.90
CA ARG A 154 -4.20 18.11 11.53
C ARG A 154 -2.87 18.54 10.90
N GLU A 155 -1.88 17.66 10.85
CA GLU A 155 -0.58 18.00 10.28
C GLU A 155 -0.66 18.30 8.78
N GLY A 156 -1.60 17.68 8.07
CA GLY A 156 -1.90 18.00 6.67
C GLY A 156 -2.47 19.40 6.50
N ALA A 157 -3.45 19.78 7.31
CA ALA A 157 -4.00 21.14 7.30
C ALA A 157 -2.94 22.19 7.63
N ASP A 158 -2.13 21.95 8.68
CA ASP A 158 -1.05 22.85 9.07
C ASP A 158 -0.02 23.01 7.95
N THR A 159 0.37 21.90 7.32
CA THR A 159 1.36 21.89 6.22
C THR A 159 0.81 22.59 4.99
N TRP A 160 -0.46 22.36 4.64
CA TRP A 160 -1.11 23.08 3.54
C TRP A 160 -1.12 24.58 3.79
N ASN A 161 -1.48 25.03 4.99
CA ASN A 161 -1.52 26.46 5.33
C ASN A 161 -0.14 27.11 5.21
N MET A 162 0.93 26.40 5.58
CA MET A 162 2.31 26.86 5.40
C MET A 162 2.68 26.99 3.92
N ILE A 163 2.36 25.98 3.11
CA ILE A 163 2.66 25.94 1.66
C ILE A 163 1.87 27.02 0.91
N SER A 164 0.56 27.10 1.17
CA SER A 164 -0.36 27.94 0.42
C SER A 164 -0.29 29.40 0.82
N LYS A 165 0.16 29.70 2.06
CA LYS A 165 0.13 31.06 2.63
C LYS A 165 -1.26 31.69 2.51
N ASN A 166 -2.30 30.88 2.76
CA ASN A 166 -3.72 31.22 2.61
C ASN A 166 -4.22 31.44 1.18
N ASN A 167 -3.47 31.04 0.16
CA ASN A 167 -3.94 31.02 -1.23
C ASN A 167 -4.62 29.69 -1.57
N GLU A 168 -5.37 29.67 -2.67
CA GLU A 168 -5.99 28.43 -3.19
C GLU A 168 -4.96 27.48 -3.83
N ARG A 169 -3.85 28.04 -4.33
CA ARG A 169 -2.77 27.31 -5.00
C ARG A 169 -1.40 27.81 -4.55
N ALA A 170 -0.39 26.97 -4.70
CA ALA A 170 1.01 27.30 -4.51
C ALA A 170 1.87 26.73 -5.64
N LEU A 171 3.02 27.36 -5.92
CA LEU A 171 4.02 26.79 -6.81
C LEU A 171 4.58 25.51 -6.17
N TRP A 172 4.67 24.42 -6.94
CA TRP A 172 5.27 23.15 -6.51
C TRP A 172 6.69 23.36 -5.98
N SER A 173 7.50 24.14 -6.70
CA SER A 173 8.87 24.47 -6.29
C SER A 173 8.95 25.14 -4.91
N SER A 174 7.92 25.92 -4.54
CA SER A 174 7.81 26.57 -3.23
C SER A 174 7.25 25.64 -2.15
N ALA A 175 6.54 24.56 -2.53
CA ALA A 175 6.01 23.56 -1.60
C ALA A 175 7.05 22.52 -1.16
N ILE A 176 8.04 22.23 -2.01
CA ILE A 176 9.08 21.20 -1.78
C ILE A 176 9.77 21.34 -0.41
N PRO A 177 10.28 22.52 0.02
CA PRO A 177 11.02 22.61 1.28
C PRO A 177 10.19 22.19 2.49
N GLU A 178 8.92 22.58 2.53
CA GLU A 178 7.96 22.22 3.57
C GLU A 178 7.63 20.71 3.53
N ILE A 179 7.45 20.13 2.35
CA ILE A 179 7.22 18.69 2.18
C ILE A 179 8.41 17.88 2.71
N ILE A 180 9.64 18.24 2.32
CA ILE A 180 10.87 17.58 2.80
C ILE A 180 10.99 17.69 4.31
N THR A 181 10.75 18.88 4.86
CA THR A 181 10.85 19.14 6.29
C THR A 181 9.87 18.28 7.07
N LYS A 182 8.60 18.22 6.65
CA LYS A 182 7.56 17.41 7.31
C LYS A 182 7.85 15.93 7.19
N PHE A 183 8.23 15.45 6.01
CA PHE A 183 8.62 14.05 5.81
C PHE A 183 9.74 13.64 6.77
N THR A 184 10.81 14.44 6.83
CA THR A 184 11.99 14.17 7.67
C THR A 184 11.61 14.13 9.15
N ASN A 185 10.77 15.07 9.59
CA ASN A 185 10.28 15.14 10.97
C ASN A 185 9.44 13.92 11.37
N ILE A 186 8.58 13.44 10.48
CA ILE A 186 7.71 12.29 10.74
C ILE A 186 8.51 10.98 10.67
N ALA A 187 9.36 10.80 9.66
CA ALA A 187 10.16 9.60 9.46
C ALA A 187 11.32 9.46 10.47
N HIS A 188 11.62 10.52 11.22
CA HIS A 188 12.77 10.61 12.14
C HIS A 188 14.11 10.22 11.46
N SER A 189 14.22 10.43 10.15
CA SER A 189 15.42 10.11 9.39
C SER A 189 16.39 11.28 9.41
N VAL A 190 17.58 11.07 9.97
CA VAL A 190 18.65 12.07 9.99
C VAL A 190 19.73 11.80 8.93
N ARG A 191 19.72 10.61 8.34
CA ARG A 191 20.76 10.16 7.39
C ARG A 191 20.32 10.26 5.94
N ARG A 192 19.01 10.25 5.69
CA ARG A 192 18.46 10.17 4.35
C ARG A 192 17.08 10.82 4.23
N GLY A 193 16.96 11.82 3.35
CA GLY A 193 15.70 12.47 2.99
C GLY A 193 15.17 12.00 1.63
N LEU A 194 14.23 12.77 1.10
CA LEU A 194 13.69 12.61 -0.27
C LEU A 194 14.71 13.12 -1.30
N SER A 195 14.95 12.36 -2.36
CA SER A 195 15.70 12.82 -3.53
C SER A 195 14.81 13.62 -4.51
N GLU A 196 15.41 14.24 -5.52
CA GLU A 196 14.67 14.90 -6.60
C GLU A 196 13.73 13.92 -7.33
N GLN A 197 14.18 12.69 -7.58
CA GLN A 197 13.33 11.65 -8.19
C GLN A 197 12.17 11.25 -7.28
N ASP A 198 12.38 11.21 -5.96
CA ASP A 198 11.29 10.97 -5.01
C ASP A 198 10.24 12.08 -5.09
N LEU A 199 10.67 13.34 -5.26
CA LEU A 199 9.77 14.48 -5.42
C LEU A 199 8.98 14.41 -6.72
N GLU A 200 9.57 13.94 -7.82
CA GLU A 200 8.83 13.75 -9.07
C GLU A 200 7.78 12.64 -8.98
N VAL A 201 8.07 11.56 -8.24
CA VAL A 201 7.05 10.55 -7.90
C VAL A 201 5.93 11.16 -7.06
N LEU A 202 6.25 11.99 -6.07
CA LEU A 202 5.25 12.69 -5.25
C LEU A 202 4.41 13.67 -6.08
N ARG A 203 5.03 14.40 -7.01
CA ARG A 203 4.33 15.27 -7.97
C ARG A 203 3.34 14.46 -8.82
N GLY A 204 3.76 13.28 -9.29
CA GLY A 204 2.90 12.34 -10.02
C GLY A 204 1.71 11.84 -9.19
N ILE A 205 1.92 11.52 -7.90
CA ILE A 205 0.85 11.10 -6.98
C ILE A 205 -0.13 12.25 -6.71
N ALA A 206 0.36 13.48 -6.55
CA ALA A 206 -0.48 14.66 -6.41
C ALA A 206 -1.34 14.89 -7.67
N GLY A 207 -0.78 14.55 -8.84
CA GLY A 207 -1.35 14.88 -10.14
C GLY A 207 -1.24 16.37 -10.46
N CYS A 208 -0.22 17.05 -9.92
CA CYS A 208 -0.01 18.48 -10.14
C CYS A 208 1.08 18.76 -11.18
N GLY A 209 1.00 19.91 -11.84
CA GLY A 209 2.04 20.42 -12.72
C GLY A 209 3.03 21.29 -11.95
N GLU A 210 3.16 22.54 -12.38
CA GLU A 210 3.97 23.56 -11.70
C GLU A 210 3.25 24.18 -10.49
N ASP A 211 1.92 24.06 -10.41
CA ASP A 211 1.11 24.55 -9.29
C ASP A 211 0.33 23.42 -8.63
N ILE A 212 0.32 23.42 -7.29
CA ILE A 212 -0.42 22.49 -6.45
C ILE A 212 -1.61 23.20 -5.79
N GLY A 213 -2.80 22.61 -5.89
CA GLY A 213 -4.01 23.03 -5.18
C GLY A 213 -4.27 22.16 -3.95
N ARG A 214 -5.35 22.48 -3.22
CA ARG A 214 -5.70 21.77 -1.98
C ARG A 214 -5.96 20.28 -2.21
N ASP A 215 -6.69 19.94 -3.27
CA ASP A 215 -7.04 18.54 -3.56
C ASP A 215 -5.83 17.73 -4.02
N GLU A 216 -4.95 18.31 -4.83
CA GLU A 216 -3.66 17.71 -5.21
C GLU A 216 -2.80 17.44 -3.98
N PHE A 217 -2.72 18.41 -3.07
CA PHE A 217 -1.99 18.26 -1.82
C PHE A 217 -2.60 17.17 -0.94
N ASP A 218 -3.92 17.13 -0.77
CA ASP A 218 -4.58 16.11 0.05
C ASP A 218 -4.34 14.71 -0.54
N ARG A 219 -4.32 14.53 -1.86
CA ARG A 219 -3.93 13.26 -2.52
C ARG A 219 -2.49 12.85 -2.19
N LEU A 220 -1.54 13.77 -2.35
CA LEU A 220 -0.14 13.56 -1.99
C LEU A 220 0.00 13.20 -0.51
N TRP A 221 -0.62 13.98 0.37
CA TRP A 221 -0.48 13.85 1.82
C TRP A 221 -1.07 12.55 2.35
N CYS A 222 -2.24 12.14 1.83
CA CYS A 222 -2.84 10.87 2.19
C CYS A 222 -1.97 9.66 1.81
N TRP A 223 -1.04 9.82 0.87
CA TRP A 223 -0.05 8.79 0.54
C TRP A 223 1.25 8.94 1.35
N LEU A 224 1.82 10.15 1.38
CA LEU A 224 3.13 10.43 1.98
C LEU A 224 3.13 10.24 3.49
N TYR A 225 2.05 10.63 4.18
CA TYR A 225 2.00 10.59 5.63
C TYR A 225 2.09 9.17 6.20
N PRO A 226 1.27 8.18 5.76
CA PRO A 226 1.43 6.79 6.18
C PRO A 226 2.81 6.19 5.86
N VAL A 227 3.41 6.57 4.72
CA VAL A 227 4.76 6.14 4.34
C VAL A 227 5.79 6.68 5.32
N ALA A 228 5.75 7.97 5.63
CA ALA A 228 6.65 8.60 6.59
C ALA A 228 6.51 8.00 8.01
N VAL A 229 5.28 7.74 8.46
CA VAL A 229 5.02 7.04 9.73
C VAL A 229 5.58 5.62 9.73
N SER A 230 5.50 4.92 8.60
CA SER A 230 6.04 3.56 8.49
C SER A 230 7.58 3.57 8.53
N LEU A 231 8.21 4.56 7.90
CA LEU A 231 9.65 4.79 7.95
C LEU A 231 10.16 5.20 9.34
N SER A 232 9.29 5.71 10.21
CA SER A 232 9.63 6.00 11.60
C SER A 232 9.72 4.74 12.49
N ARG A 233 9.23 3.59 12.01
CA ARG A 233 9.27 2.32 12.75
C ARG A 233 10.65 1.67 12.61
N GLU A 234 11.26 1.30 13.72
CA GLU A 234 12.66 0.84 13.80
C GLU A 234 13.06 -0.21 12.75
N ARG A 235 12.19 -1.19 12.47
CA ARG A 235 12.47 -2.25 11.48
C ARG A 235 12.62 -1.72 10.05
N ILE A 236 11.71 -0.84 9.62
CA ILE A 236 11.73 -0.25 8.27
C ILE A 236 12.76 0.89 8.23
N LYS A 237 12.86 1.66 9.30
CA LYS A 237 13.83 2.75 9.45
C LYS A 237 15.26 2.29 9.17
N LYS A 238 15.67 1.14 9.72
CA LYS A 238 16.99 0.55 9.46
C LYS A 238 17.23 0.24 7.98
N LEU A 239 16.20 -0.18 7.24
CA LEU A 239 16.30 -0.40 5.79
C LEU A 239 16.46 0.93 5.03
N TRP A 240 15.68 1.94 5.41
CA TRP A 240 15.72 3.26 4.79
C TRP A 240 17.05 3.98 5.02
N ASP A 241 17.55 3.96 6.25
CA ASP A 241 18.78 4.65 6.66
C ASP A 241 20.06 3.91 6.18
N CYS A 242 19.94 2.68 5.69
CA CYS A 242 21.07 1.93 5.17
C CYS A 242 21.51 2.46 3.81
N THR A 243 22.76 2.93 3.71
CA THR A 243 23.33 3.48 2.48
C THR A 243 24.13 2.46 1.68
N ALA A 244 24.51 1.33 2.27
CA ALA A 244 25.26 0.25 1.63
C ALA A 244 25.00 -1.11 2.31
N PRO A 245 24.24 -2.03 1.68
CA PRO A 245 23.45 -1.82 0.47
C PRO A 245 22.22 -0.93 0.74
N ARG A 246 21.76 -0.15 -0.25
CA ARG A 246 20.48 0.56 -0.16
C ARG A 246 19.34 -0.44 -0.30
N TRP A 247 18.60 -0.70 0.79
CA TRP A 247 17.51 -1.68 0.80
C TRP A 247 16.22 -1.14 0.19
N ILE A 248 15.88 0.10 0.52
CA ILE A 248 14.79 0.83 -0.10
C ILE A 248 15.45 1.89 -0.98
N GLU A 249 15.33 1.83 -2.30
CA GLU A 249 16.06 2.76 -3.19
C GLU A 249 15.48 4.19 -3.19
N GLY A 250 14.22 4.33 -2.79
CA GLY A 250 13.51 5.60 -2.69
C GLY A 250 12.00 5.35 -2.72
N LEU A 251 11.27 6.40 -3.04
CA LEU A 251 9.87 6.33 -3.40
C LEU A 251 9.78 5.97 -4.89
N ILE A 252 9.69 4.68 -5.23
CA ILE A 252 9.67 4.19 -6.62
C ILE A 252 8.29 3.75 -7.08
N THR A 253 7.98 3.93 -8.36
CA THR A 253 6.73 3.42 -8.96
C THR A 253 6.79 1.91 -9.20
N THR A 254 5.66 1.31 -9.58
CA THR A 254 5.63 -0.10 -9.98
C THR A 254 6.50 -0.31 -11.24
N GLU A 255 6.41 0.61 -12.19
CA GLU A 255 7.12 0.55 -13.47
C GLU A 255 8.63 0.68 -13.28
N GLU A 256 9.09 1.58 -12.41
CA GLU A 256 10.50 1.70 -12.02
C GLU A 256 11.00 0.40 -11.38
N ALA A 257 10.20 -0.20 -10.48
CA ALA A 257 10.56 -1.44 -9.80
C ALA A 257 10.63 -2.63 -10.77
N GLU A 258 9.67 -2.77 -11.68
CA GLU A 258 9.72 -3.83 -12.68
C GLU A 258 10.87 -3.63 -13.67
N SER A 259 11.12 -2.39 -14.11
CA SER A 259 12.25 -2.05 -14.97
C SER A 259 13.58 -2.45 -14.33
N ALA A 260 13.73 -2.21 -13.02
CA ALA A 260 14.90 -2.62 -12.25
C ALA A 260 15.12 -4.14 -12.19
N LEU A 261 14.09 -4.95 -12.44
CA LEU A 261 14.17 -6.42 -12.52
C LEU A 261 14.42 -6.94 -13.94
N ARG A 262 14.44 -6.05 -14.94
CA ARG A 262 14.75 -6.41 -16.32
C ARG A 262 16.25 -6.23 -16.61
N SER A 263 16.84 -7.18 -17.33
CA SER A 263 18.21 -7.07 -17.87
C SER A 263 18.20 -6.48 -19.29
N SER A 264 17.10 -6.68 -20.03
CA SER A 264 16.79 -6.03 -21.29
C SER A 264 15.26 -5.87 -21.42
N ARG A 265 14.76 -5.25 -22.49
CA ARG A 265 13.30 -5.02 -22.67
C ARG A 265 12.45 -6.29 -22.53
N GLU A 266 13.00 -7.43 -22.94
CA GLU A 266 12.29 -8.73 -22.95
C GLU A 266 12.84 -9.71 -21.91
N LEU A 267 14.06 -9.50 -21.40
CA LEU A 267 14.74 -10.44 -20.54
C LEU A 267 14.72 -9.97 -19.08
N LEU A 268 14.28 -10.86 -18.19
CA LEU A 268 14.35 -10.64 -16.75
C LEU A 268 15.78 -10.91 -16.22
N LYS A 269 16.09 -10.39 -15.04
CA LYS A 269 17.25 -10.81 -14.25
C LYS A 269 17.02 -12.21 -13.67
N GLU A 270 17.98 -12.72 -12.91
CA GLU A 270 17.89 -14.03 -12.28
C GLU A 270 16.72 -14.12 -11.28
N ALA A 271 16.08 -15.28 -11.21
CA ALA A 271 15.05 -15.57 -10.21
C ALA A 271 15.58 -15.30 -8.79
N GLY A 272 14.72 -14.75 -7.96
CA GLY A 272 15.09 -14.29 -6.62
C GLY A 272 15.65 -12.87 -6.53
N THR A 273 15.84 -12.18 -7.66
CA THR A 273 16.13 -10.74 -7.65
C THR A 273 14.89 -9.96 -7.20
N PHE A 274 15.04 -9.05 -6.23
CA PHE A 274 13.92 -8.30 -5.66
C PHE A 274 14.22 -6.83 -5.35
N VAL A 275 13.17 -6.01 -5.29
CA VAL A 275 13.22 -4.60 -4.89
C VAL A 275 12.11 -4.31 -3.89
N LEU A 276 12.42 -3.48 -2.88
CA LEU A 276 11.44 -3.00 -1.89
C LEU A 276 10.87 -1.65 -2.30
N ARG A 277 9.55 -1.48 -2.19
CA ARG A 277 8.86 -0.22 -2.50
C ARG A 277 7.62 0.01 -1.66
N PHE A 278 7.20 1.26 -1.55
CA PHE A 278 5.86 1.62 -1.09
C PHE A 278 4.92 1.69 -2.31
N PRO A 279 3.76 1.00 -2.30
CA PRO A 279 2.85 1.02 -3.44
C PRO A 279 2.14 2.38 -3.55
N ILE A 280 2.28 3.04 -4.71
CA ILE A 280 1.67 4.35 -4.98
C ILE A 280 0.13 4.33 -5.03
N THR A 281 -0.46 3.15 -5.19
CA THR A 281 -1.90 2.91 -5.31
C THR A 281 -2.60 2.68 -3.97
N ARG A 282 -1.92 2.92 -2.84
CA ARG A 282 -2.41 2.66 -1.48
C ARG A 282 -2.27 3.90 -0.62
N SER A 283 -3.29 4.73 -0.62
CA SER A 283 -3.37 5.96 0.18
C SER A 283 -4.32 5.79 1.36
N TRP A 284 -4.11 6.56 2.42
CA TRP A 284 -5.01 6.58 3.57
C TRP A 284 -6.46 6.88 3.14
N PRO A 285 -7.47 6.18 3.70
CA PRO A 285 -7.40 5.20 4.81
C PRO A 285 -7.35 3.73 4.36
N HIS A 286 -6.79 3.42 3.19
CA HIS A 286 -6.60 2.02 2.78
C HIS A 286 -5.78 1.27 3.86
N PRO A 287 -6.15 0.04 4.28
CA PRO A 287 -5.42 -0.71 5.31
C PRO A 287 -3.92 -0.76 5.02
N ASP A 288 -3.54 -1.12 3.80
CA ASP A 288 -2.14 -1.22 3.38
C ASP A 288 -1.41 0.12 3.11
N ALA A 289 -2.02 1.28 3.40
CA ALA A 289 -1.34 2.57 3.20
C ALA A 289 -0.08 2.66 4.09
N GLY A 290 1.06 2.96 3.46
CA GLY A 290 2.38 2.94 4.13
C GLY A 290 3.02 1.56 4.26
N SER A 291 2.38 0.49 3.78
CA SER A 291 2.96 -0.86 3.82
C SER A 291 4.03 -1.06 2.75
N LEU A 292 4.96 -1.97 3.02
CA LEU A 292 6.06 -2.27 2.11
C LEU A 292 5.68 -3.44 1.19
N VAL A 293 6.00 -3.33 -0.09
CA VAL A 293 5.83 -4.39 -1.09
C VAL A 293 7.20 -4.83 -1.56
N VAL A 294 7.39 -6.14 -1.65
CA VAL A 294 8.51 -6.73 -2.37
C VAL A 294 8.07 -7.03 -3.80
N THR A 295 8.79 -6.50 -4.76
CA THR A 295 8.63 -6.81 -6.20
C THR A 295 9.80 -7.67 -6.61
N TYR A 296 9.56 -8.89 -7.09
CA TYR A 296 10.62 -9.89 -7.29
C TYR A 296 10.35 -10.78 -8.50
N ILE A 297 11.40 -11.48 -8.94
CA ILE A 297 11.33 -12.46 -10.02
C ILE A 297 11.13 -13.85 -9.40
N GLY A 298 10.01 -14.49 -9.70
CA GLY A 298 9.70 -15.83 -9.22
C GLY A 298 10.47 -16.92 -9.95
N SER A 299 10.43 -18.15 -9.42
CA SER A 299 11.00 -19.33 -10.08
C SER A 299 10.31 -19.67 -11.42
N ASP A 300 9.10 -19.15 -11.62
CA ASP A 300 8.33 -19.21 -12.87
C ASP A 300 8.79 -18.19 -13.91
N SER A 301 9.87 -17.43 -13.63
CA SER A 301 10.39 -16.37 -14.50
C SER A 301 9.37 -15.27 -14.78
N SER A 302 8.47 -14.98 -13.83
CA SER A 302 7.55 -13.85 -13.90
C SER A 302 7.77 -12.87 -12.75
N ILE A 303 7.32 -11.62 -12.93
CA ILE A 303 7.42 -10.59 -11.89
C ILE A 303 6.21 -10.69 -10.97
N HIS A 304 6.48 -10.80 -9.67
CA HIS A 304 5.47 -10.85 -8.63
C HIS A 304 5.56 -9.61 -7.74
N HIS A 305 4.41 -9.22 -7.18
CA HIS A 305 4.33 -8.17 -6.16
C HIS A 305 3.67 -8.74 -4.92
N ARG A 306 4.40 -8.77 -3.81
CA ARG A 306 3.90 -9.31 -2.54
C ARG A 306 3.96 -8.24 -1.45
N LEU A 307 2.83 -8.02 -0.78
CA LEU A 307 2.76 -7.19 0.41
C LEU A 307 3.51 -7.86 1.56
N LEU A 308 4.38 -7.13 2.25
CA LEU A 308 5.10 -7.64 3.41
C LEU A 308 4.23 -7.49 4.67
N SER A 309 3.98 -8.60 5.34
CA SER A 309 3.33 -8.61 6.65
C SER A 309 4.36 -8.31 7.73
N LEU A 310 4.33 -7.09 8.27
CA LEU A 310 5.28 -6.61 9.29
C LEU A 310 4.64 -6.48 10.68
N ASP A 311 3.42 -6.98 10.84
CA ASP A 311 2.59 -6.84 12.03
C ASP A 311 2.96 -7.85 13.15
N SER A 312 3.97 -8.70 12.97
CA SER A 312 4.42 -9.59 14.04
C SER A 312 5.08 -8.79 15.16
N SER A 313 4.45 -8.83 16.33
CA SER A 313 5.01 -8.41 17.62
C SER A 313 6.12 -9.34 18.11
N ASP A 314 6.53 -10.31 17.29
CA ASP A 314 7.63 -11.19 17.63
C ASP A 314 8.87 -10.32 17.80
N ALA A 315 9.23 -10.18 19.06
CA ALA A 315 10.49 -9.68 19.56
C ALA A 315 11.67 -10.58 19.14
N SER A 316 11.56 -11.29 18.00
CA SER A 316 12.70 -11.88 17.35
C SER A 316 13.66 -10.73 17.06
N ALA A 317 14.83 -10.77 17.68
CA ALA A 317 15.91 -9.81 17.46
C ALA A 317 16.44 -9.83 16.01
N GLU A 318 15.87 -10.68 15.14
CA GLU A 318 16.24 -10.81 13.75
C GLU A 318 15.92 -9.53 12.97
N LYS A 319 16.93 -9.09 12.23
CA LYS A 319 16.83 -7.88 11.43
C LYS A 319 15.94 -8.20 10.23
N LEU A 320 15.11 -7.24 9.81
CA LEU A 320 14.21 -7.43 8.66
C LEU A 320 14.97 -7.81 7.38
N GLN A 321 16.22 -7.35 7.24
CA GLN A 321 17.14 -7.77 6.19
C GLN A 321 17.35 -9.29 6.16
N ASP A 322 17.60 -9.88 7.32
CA ASP A 322 17.93 -11.30 7.45
C ASP A 322 16.69 -12.14 7.12
N LEU A 323 15.53 -11.74 7.63
CA LEU A 323 14.25 -12.39 7.33
C LEU A 323 13.91 -12.34 5.84
N LEU A 324 14.15 -11.21 5.17
CA LEU A 324 13.92 -11.11 3.72
C LEU A 324 14.82 -12.07 2.93
N LEU A 325 16.05 -12.31 3.36
CA LEU A 325 16.99 -13.21 2.68
C LEU A 325 16.84 -14.69 3.06
N GLN A 326 16.05 -14.98 4.10
CA GLN A 326 15.65 -16.36 4.43
C GLN A 326 14.50 -16.85 3.54
N GLU A 327 13.77 -15.94 2.90
CA GLU A 327 12.68 -16.30 1.99
C GLU A 327 13.25 -16.98 0.74
N PRO A 328 12.77 -18.19 0.38
CA PRO A 328 13.35 -18.97 -0.71
C PRO A 328 13.22 -18.29 -2.08
N GLU A 329 12.26 -17.39 -2.23
CA GLU A 329 12.01 -16.62 -3.45
C GLU A 329 12.77 -15.29 -3.49
N LEU A 330 13.54 -14.94 -2.47
CA LEU A 330 14.25 -13.65 -2.36
C LEU A 330 15.72 -13.89 -2.06
N SER A 331 16.55 -13.95 -3.10
CA SER A 331 17.97 -14.28 -2.98
C SER A 331 18.88 -13.05 -3.04
N GLN A 332 18.51 -12.05 -3.84
CA GLN A 332 19.38 -10.90 -4.09
C GLN A 332 18.63 -9.59 -4.32
N LEU A 333 19.21 -8.51 -3.80
CA LEU A 333 18.64 -7.18 -3.91
C LEU A 333 18.96 -6.56 -5.28
N GLY A 334 17.92 -6.20 -6.02
CA GLY A 334 17.99 -5.44 -7.26
C GLY A 334 18.35 -3.97 -7.04
N ARG A 335 18.83 -3.32 -8.11
CA ARG A 335 19.17 -1.90 -8.14
C ARG A 335 18.25 -1.15 -9.09
N VAL A 336 17.75 -0.01 -8.65
CA VAL A 336 16.94 0.90 -9.45
C VAL A 336 17.85 1.99 -9.99
N ASP A 337 18.11 1.96 -11.30
CA ASP A 337 18.96 2.94 -11.96
C ASP A 337 18.20 4.26 -12.16
N ARG A 338 18.30 5.15 -11.18
CA ARG A 338 17.77 6.51 -11.27
C ARG A 338 18.86 7.44 -11.78
N VAL A 339 18.69 7.94 -13.00
CA VAL A 339 19.59 8.95 -13.57
C VAL A 339 19.41 10.25 -12.77
N SER A 340 20.49 10.78 -12.22
CA SER A 340 20.50 12.12 -11.63
C SER A 340 20.24 13.14 -12.72
N ILE A 341 19.05 13.76 -12.71
CA ILE A 341 18.77 14.89 -13.60
C ILE A 341 19.41 16.11 -12.95
N THR A 342 20.72 16.29 -13.17
CA THR A 342 21.36 17.57 -12.83
C THR A 342 20.79 18.62 -13.78
N ILE A 343 19.76 19.35 -13.34
CA ILE A 343 19.27 20.52 -14.06
C ILE A 343 20.43 21.52 -14.11
N ARG A 344 20.98 21.76 -15.30
CA ARG A 344 21.88 22.88 -15.53
C ARG A 344 21.09 24.15 -15.22
N ARG A 345 21.49 24.82 -14.13
CA ARG A 345 20.96 26.12 -13.71
C ARG A 345 21.05 27.16 -14.80
#